data_AF-A0A7V0MF21-F1
#
_entry.id   AF-A0A7V0MF21-F1
#
_cell.length_a   1.000
_cell.length_b   1.000
_cell.length_c   1.000
_cell.angle_alpha   90.00
_cell.angle_beta   90.00
_cell.angle_gamma   90.00
#
_symmetry.space_group_name_H-M   'P 1'
#
loop_
_entity.id
_entity.type
_entity.pdbx_description
1 polymer ?
#
loop_
_entity_poly.entity_id
_entity_poly.type
_entity_poly.pdbx_seq_one_letter_code
_entity_poly.pdbx_strand_id
1 'polypeptide(L)'
;MRGKRELEKNSDFNSNKYERAAEIALENRKIRRLRILVDFTMALIAQSEMPLEEAQALAAAVKKQAIKMFPDKGDTYDLIYGSRFRRLITQKYGLH
;
A
#
# COMPACT_ATOMS: atom_id res chain seq x y z
N MET A 1 -44.16 5.54 -23.99
CA MET A 1 -43.47 6.01 -22.77
C MET A 1 -42.93 4.88 -21.85
N ARG A 2 -42.76 3.62 -22.31
CA ARG A 2 -42.18 2.52 -21.49
C ARG A 2 -40.68 2.28 -21.79
N GLY A 3 -40.26 2.28 -23.06
CA GLY A 3 -38.87 1.95 -23.44
C GLY A 3 -37.78 2.96 -23.03
N LYS A 4 -38.10 4.26 -22.87
CA LYS A 4 -37.10 5.26 -22.44
C LYS A 4 -36.64 5.07 -20.97
N ARG A 5 -37.55 4.63 -20.08
CA ARG A 5 -37.27 4.41 -18.65
C ARG A 5 -36.45 3.15 -18.37
N GLU A 6 -36.45 2.17 -19.27
CA GLU A 6 -35.64 0.96 -19.15
C GLU A 6 -34.20 1.17 -19.65
N LEU A 7 -34.02 2.02 -20.67
CA LEU A 7 -32.70 2.39 -21.19
C LEU A 7 -31.89 3.23 -20.18
N GLU A 8 -32.53 4.18 -19.49
CA GLU A 8 -31.89 5.02 -18.46
C GLU A 8 -31.47 4.20 -17.22
N LYS A 9 -32.33 3.28 -16.76
CA LYS A 9 -31.98 2.40 -15.61
C LYS A 9 -30.82 1.45 -15.93
N ASN A 10 -30.73 0.97 -17.17
CA ASN A 10 -29.63 0.11 -17.60
C ASN A 10 -28.32 0.89 -17.79
N SER A 11 -28.37 2.16 -18.21
CA SER A 11 -27.17 2.99 -18.26
C SER A 11 -26.62 3.29 -16.87
N ASP A 12 -27.49 3.61 -15.90
CA ASP A 12 -27.10 3.96 -14.53
C ASP A 12 -26.54 2.76 -13.74
N PHE A 13 -27.07 1.55 -14.01
CA PHE A 13 -26.54 0.33 -13.40
C PHE A 13 -25.16 -0.03 -13.95
N ASN A 14 -24.94 0.19 -15.25
CA ASN A 14 -23.68 -0.15 -15.89
C ASN A 14 -22.58 0.87 -15.52
N SER A 15 -22.90 2.16 -15.42
CA SER A 15 -21.96 3.20 -14.97
C SER A 15 -21.46 2.95 -13.54
N ASN A 16 -22.35 2.64 -12.59
CA ASN A 16 -21.97 2.30 -11.21
C ASN A 16 -21.04 1.08 -11.15
N LYS A 17 -21.29 0.05 -11.98
CA LYS A 17 -20.41 -1.12 -12.09
C LYS A 17 -19.00 -0.75 -12.58
N TYR A 18 -18.88 0.14 -13.56
CA TYR A 18 -17.57 0.58 -14.07
C TYR A 18 -16.84 1.48 -13.07
N GLU A 19 -17.54 2.35 -12.35
CA GLU A 19 -16.96 3.17 -11.28
C GLU A 19 -16.37 2.30 -10.16
N ARG A 20 -17.13 1.32 -9.67
CA ARG A 20 -16.65 0.36 -8.67
C ARG A 20 -15.44 -0.42 -9.16
N ALA A 21 -15.44 -0.87 -10.41
CA ALA A 21 -14.32 -1.58 -11.00
C ALA A 21 -13.07 -0.68 -11.11
N ALA A 22 -13.26 0.59 -11.45
CA ALA A 22 -12.19 1.58 -11.51
C ALA A 22 -11.60 1.86 -10.12
N GLU A 23 -12.43 2.01 -9.09
CA GLU A 23 -12.00 2.16 -7.70
C GLU A 23 -11.15 0.97 -7.22
N ILE A 24 -11.62 -0.26 -7.46
CA ILE A 24 -10.89 -1.49 -7.14
C ILE A 24 -9.55 -1.54 -7.89
N ALA A 25 -9.53 -1.17 -9.17
CA ALA A 25 -8.30 -1.12 -9.96
C ALA A 25 -7.30 -0.09 -9.40
N LEU A 26 -7.77 1.08 -8.96
CA LEU A 26 -6.95 2.10 -8.32
C LEU A 26 -6.39 1.62 -6.99
N GLU A 27 -7.19 0.98 -6.15
CA GLU A 27 -6.74 0.41 -4.87
C GLU A 27 -5.69 -0.68 -5.10
N ASN A 28 -5.93 -1.60 -6.03
CA ASN A 28 -4.96 -2.64 -6.40
C ASN A 28 -3.64 -2.07 -6.92
N ARG A 29 -3.68 -0.97 -7.70
CA ARG A 29 -2.48 -0.25 -8.15
C ARG A 29 -1.70 0.33 -6.96
N LYS A 30 -2.38 0.94 -5.99
CA LYS A 30 -1.73 1.43 -4.77
C LYS A 30 -1.09 0.29 -3.97
N ILE A 31 -1.77 -0.85 -3.84
CA ILE A 31 -1.25 -2.01 -3.10
C ILE A 31 0.02 -2.55 -3.76
N ARG A 32 0.00 -2.72 -5.10
CA ARG A 32 1.18 -3.14 -5.85
C ARG A 32 2.32 -2.15 -5.71
N ARG A 33 2.05 -0.85 -5.78
CA ARG A 33 3.07 0.20 -5.60
C ARG A 33 3.70 0.17 -4.21
N LEU A 34 2.88 0.00 -3.16
CA LEU A 34 3.38 -0.11 -1.80
C LEU A 34 4.24 -1.36 -1.60
N ARG A 35 3.83 -2.52 -2.15
CA ARG A 35 4.64 -3.74 -2.11
C ARG A 35 6.03 -3.53 -2.72
N ILE A 36 6.08 -2.97 -3.93
CA ILE A 36 7.35 -2.67 -4.61
C ILE A 36 8.22 -1.75 -3.75
N LEU A 37 7.65 -0.70 -3.16
CA LEU A 37 8.38 0.22 -2.30
C LEU A 37 8.94 -0.48 -1.06
N VAL A 38 8.14 -1.30 -0.39
CA VAL A 38 8.57 -2.05 0.80
C VAL A 38 9.70 -3.01 0.43
N ASP A 39 9.50 -3.84 -0.59
CA ASP A 39 10.46 -4.87 -0.98
C ASP A 39 11.79 -4.24 -1.41
N PHE A 40 11.73 -3.13 -2.15
CA PHE A 40 12.90 -2.35 -2.53
C PHE A 40 13.63 -1.78 -1.29
N THR A 41 12.93 -1.13 -0.37
CA THR A 41 13.55 -0.55 0.82
C THR A 41 14.13 -1.62 1.74
N MET A 42 13.48 -2.77 1.88
CA MET A 42 14.02 -3.91 2.61
C MET A 42 15.32 -4.43 1.95
N ALA A 43 15.34 -4.57 0.62
CA ALA A 43 16.54 -4.97 -0.10
C ALA A 43 17.69 -3.96 0.07
N LEU A 44 17.38 -2.66 -0.01
CA LEU A 44 18.34 -1.58 0.24
C LEU A 44 18.93 -1.66 1.65
N ILE A 45 18.08 -1.75 2.68
CA ILE A 45 18.53 -1.88 4.07
C ILE A 45 19.35 -3.16 4.25
N ALA A 46 18.99 -4.27 3.59
CA ALA A 46 19.74 -5.52 3.72
C ALA A 46 21.15 -5.44 3.12
N GLN A 47 21.28 -4.85 1.92
CA GLN A 47 22.50 -4.90 1.11
C GLN A 47 23.49 -3.76 1.39
N SER A 48 23.02 -2.59 1.80
CA SER A 48 23.88 -1.42 2.00
C SER A 48 24.47 -1.35 3.40
N GLU A 49 25.70 -0.88 3.53
CA GLU A 49 26.24 -0.46 4.82
C GLU A 49 25.68 0.93 5.16
N MET A 50 24.88 1.00 6.22
CA MET A 50 24.31 2.25 6.72
C MET A 50 24.10 2.18 8.24
N PRO A 51 24.14 3.31 8.95
CA PRO A 51 23.83 3.36 10.38
C PRO A 51 22.41 2.88 10.70
N LEU A 52 22.20 2.39 11.93
CA LEU A 52 20.89 1.94 12.41
C LEU A 52 19.80 3.02 12.25
N GLU A 53 20.13 4.26 12.58
CA GLU A 53 19.20 5.39 12.51
C GLU A 53 18.71 5.64 11.07
N GLU A 54 19.59 5.49 10.08
CA GLU A 54 19.24 5.64 8.66
C GLU A 54 18.30 4.53 8.21
N ALA A 55 18.57 3.28 8.58
CA ALA A 55 17.68 2.16 8.29
C ALA A 55 16.28 2.34 8.92
N GLN A 56 16.23 2.84 10.16
CA GLN A 56 14.97 3.16 10.84
C GLN A 56 14.23 4.31 10.15
N ALA A 57 14.96 5.35 9.71
CA ALA A 57 14.38 6.48 8.99
C ALA A 57 13.78 6.04 7.64
N LEU A 58 14.43 5.14 6.91
CA LEU A 58 13.89 4.55 5.68
C LEU A 58 12.59 3.78 5.94
N ALA A 59 12.55 2.93 6.96
CA ALA A 59 11.34 2.22 7.35
C ALA A 59 10.19 3.19 7.72
N ALA A 60 10.51 4.24 8.49
CA ALA A 60 9.54 5.28 8.85
C ALA A 60 9.03 6.07 7.63
N ALA A 61 9.88 6.33 6.64
CA ALA A 61 9.50 6.99 5.39
C ALA A 61 8.51 6.13 4.59
N VAL A 62 8.74 4.82 4.50
CA VAL A 62 7.79 3.89 3.86
C VAL A 62 6.44 3.87 4.58
N LYS A 63 6.43 3.87 5.92
CA LYS A 63 5.20 3.99 6.72
C LYS A 63 4.43 5.27 6.39
N LYS A 64 5.11 6.41 6.37
CA LYS A 64 4.49 7.71 5.98
C LYS A 64 3.85 7.63 4.59
N GLN A 65 4.52 6.96 3.65
CA GLN A 65 3.98 6.78 2.31
C GLN A 65 2.77 5.83 2.28
N ALA A 66 2.78 4.77 3.09
CA ALA A 66 1.64 3.87 3.22
C ALA A 66 0.40 4.60 3.77
N ILE A 67 0.55 5.42 4.82
CA ILE A 67 -0.54 6.21 5.40
C ILE A 67 -1.10 7.20 4.37
N LYS A 68 -0.25 7.85 3.57
CA LYS A 68 -0.70 8.74 2.48
C LYS A 68 -1.48 7.99 1.39
N MET A 69 -1.10 6.76 1.06
CA MET A 69 -1.80 5.94 0.06
C MET A 69 -3.12 5.36 0.60
N PHE A 70 -3.14 5.02 1.90
CA PHE A 70 -4.23 4.34 2.60
C PHE A 70 -4.46 4.96 3.99
N PRO A 71 -5.13 6.11 4.08
CA PRO A 71 -5.34 6.81 5.35
C PRO A 71 -6.02 5.94 6.41
N ASP A 72 -6.99 5.12 5.99
CA ASP A 72 -7.81 4.29 6.88
C ASP A 72 -7.19 2.90 7.16
N LYS A 73 -5.98 2.62 6.68
CA LYS A 73 -5.34 1.30 6.79
C LYS A 73 -3.92 1.35 7.38
N GLY A 74 -3.62 2.35 8.20
CA GLY A 74 -2.32 2.48 8.88
C GLY A 74 -1.96 1.27 9.74
N ASP A 75 -2.91 0.75 10.52
CA ASP A 75 -2.65 -0.37 11.44
C ASP A 75 -2.32 -1.67 10.69
N THR A 76 -2.93 -1.89 9.53
CA THR A 76 -2.65 -3.03 8.66
C THR A 76 -1.21 -3.01 8.14
N TYR A 77 -0.65 -1.81 7.90
CA TYR A 77 0.75 -1.67 7.51
C TYR A 77 1.68 -2.15 8.64
N ASP A 78 1.42 -1.73 9.88
CA ASP A 78 2.28 -2.09 11.02
C ASP A 78 2.30 -3.60 11.26
N LEU A 79 1.15 -4.27 11.10
CA LEU A 79 1.03 -5.72 11.26
C LEU A 79 1.87 -6.49 10.22
N ILE A 80 1.83 -6.09 8.95
CA ILE A 80 2.42 -6.88 7.85
C ILE A 80 3.84 -6.41 7.49
N TYR A 81 4.03 -5.11 7.30
CA TYR A 81 5.30 -4.56 6.82
C TYR A 81 6.15 -3.99 7.95
N GLY A 82 5.53 -3.37 8.96
CA GLY A 82 6.22 -2.91 10.16
C GLY A 82 6.96 -4.05 10.88
N SER A 83 6.28 -5.19 11.03
CA SER A 83 6.88 -6.42 11.60
C SER A 83 8.08 -6.93 10.79
N ARG A 84 8.03 -6.85 9.45
CA ARG A 84 9.14 -7.25 8.57
C ARG A 84 10.35 -6.32 8.69
N PHE A 85 10.13 -5.00 8.67
CA PHE A 85 11.21 -4.03 8.87
C PHE A 85 11.86 -4.19 10.24
N ARG A 86 11.05 -4.34 11.30
CA ARG A 86 11.57 -4.57 12.66
C ARG A 86 12.46 -5.80 12.69
N ARG A 87 12.00 -6.93 12.16
CA ARG A 87 12.79 -8.17 12.11
C ARG A 87 14.11 -7.98 11.35
N LEU A 88 14.06 -7.37 10.17
CA LEU A 88 15.24 -7.11 9.34
C LEU A 88 16.27 -6.25 10.09
N ILE A 89 15.83 -5.13 10.67
CA ILE A 89 16.69 -4.19 11.38
C ILE A 89 17.26 -4.85 12.64
N THR A 90 16.44 -5.52 13.44
CA THR A 90 16.90 -6.25 14.64
C THR A 90 17.99 -7.26 14.29
N GLN A 91 17.81 -8.05 13.24
CA GLN A 91 18.78 -9.05 12.83
C GLN A 91 20.06 -8.43 12.28
N LYS A 92 19.95 -7.42 11.41
CA LYS A 92 21.11 -6.79 10.77
C LYS A 92 22.00 -6.04 11.77
N TYR A 93 21.40 -5.42 12.78
CA TYR A 93 22.11 -4.57 13.74
C TYR A 93 22.31 -5.21 15.12
N GLY A 94 22.00 -6.50 15.28
CA GLY A 94 22.23 -7.25 16.52
C GLY A 94 21.45 -6.71 17.73
N LEU A 95 20.22 -6.23 17.51
CA LEU A 95 19.36 -5.69 18.57
C LEU A 95 18.62 -6.83 19.27
N HIS A 96 19.32 -7.60 20.12
CA HIS A 96 18.75 -8.71 20.88
C HIS A 96 18.45 -8.32 22.34
#